data_AF-A0A1Q3UEM9-F1
#
_entry.id   AF-A0A1Q3UEM9-F1
#
_cell.length_a   1.000
_cell.length_b   1.000
_cell.length_c   1.000
_cell.angle_alpha   90.00
_cell.angle_beta   90.00
_cell.angle_gamma   90.00
#
_symmetry.space_group_name_H-M   'P 1'
#
loop_
_entity.id
_entity.type
_entity.pdbx_description
1 polymer ?
#
loop_
_entity_poly.entity_id
_entity_poly.type
_entity_poly.pdbx_seq_one_letter_code
_entity_poly.pdbx_strand_id
1 'polypeptide(L)'
;MENQTLAGTLVLVQPDLEIDREAKRGQIGVLTYARSETENYVRFPAGGEAFYPAAQVMMLKDKQEIFNDLTSNGSSMPLDDFKAMYKIMLLQDRGTSQALYSALAIANDHPGLQEKVLDSISPAQKQELAKSYSR
;
A
#
# COMPACT_ATOMS: atom_id res chain seq x y z
N MET A 1 14.52 7.30 -14.11
CA MET A 1 13.28 6.93 -13.40
C MET A 1 13.51 5.52 -12.90
N GLU A 2 13.55 5.33 -11.58
CA GLU A 2 14.01 4.08 -10.99
C GLU A 2 12.98 2.96 -11.21
N ASN A 3 13.47 1.84 -11.74
CA ASN A 3 12.72 0.64 -12.06
C ASN A 3 12.36 -0.09 -10.75
N GLN A 4 11.29 0.36 -10.07
CA GLN A 4 10.86 -0.24 -8.82
C GLN A 4 10.19 -1.58 -9.08
N THR A 5 10.85 -2.66 -8.62
CA THR A 5 10.27 -4.00 -8.63
C THR A 5 9.19 -4.06 -7.56
N LEU A 6 7.91 -4.19 -7.95
CA LEU A 6 6.78 -4.26 -7.00
C LEU A 6 6.73 -5.58 -6.20
N ALA A 7 7.44 -6.61 -6.67
CA ALA A 7 7.53 -7.88 -5.95
C ALA A 7 8.36 -7.71 -4.67
N GLY A 8 7.80 -8.16 -3.54
CA GLY A 8 8.39 -7.94 -2.22
C GLY A 8 7.86 -6.70 -1.50
N THR A 9 7.02 -5.89 -2.15
CA THR A 9 6.38 -4.73 -1.52
C THR A 9 5.30 -5.16 -0.54
N LEU A 10 5.27 -4.54 0.63
CA LEU A 10 4.18 -4.68 1.59
C LEU A 10 2.95 -3.92 1.08
N VAL A 11 1.80 -4.60 1.09
CA VAL A 11 0.54 -4.07 0.59
C VAL A 11 -0.58 -4.34 1.57
N LEU A 12 -1.55 -3.43 1.62
CA LEU A 12 -2.81 -3.58 2.35
C LEU A 12 -3.89 -3.99 1.36
N VAL A 13 -4.61 -5.08 1.65
CA VAL A 13 -5.84 -5.41 0.92
C VAL A 13 -6.95 -4.51 1.41
N GLN A 14 -7.63 -3.83 0.49
CA GLN A 14 -8.64 -2.83 0.80
C GLN A 14 -9.64 -3.34 1.86
N PRO A 15 -9.96 -2.56 2.91
CA PRO A 15 -10.82 -3.05 4.00
C PRO A 15 -12.29 -3.16 3.61
N ASP A 16 -12.74 -2.30 2.70
CA ASP A 16 -14.14 -2.16 2.28
C ASP A 16 -14.50 -2.99 1.05
N LEU A 17 -13.93 -4.19 0.94
CA LEU A 17 -14.26 -5.10 -0.16
C LEU A 17 -15.71 -5.60 -0.06
N GLU A 18 -16.53 -5.25 -1.07
CA GLU A 18 -17.91 -5.75 -1.19
C GLU A 18 -17.97 -7.28 -1.30
N ILE A 19 -16.95 -7.91 -1.88
CA ILE A 19 -16.86 -9.38 -2.04
C ILE A 19 -15.49 -9.85 -1.57
N ASP A 20 -15.39 -10.21 -0.29
CA ASP A 20 -14.18 -10.81 0.29
C ASP A 20 -14.25 -12.35 0.24
N ARG A 21 -13.88 -12.93 -0.92
CA ARG A 21 -13.93 -14.39 -1.12
C ARG A 21 -12.97 -15.17 -0.23
N GLU A 22 -11.89 -14.54 0.21
CA GLU A 22 -10.76 -15.19 0.91
C GLU A 22 -10.62 -14.75 2.38
N ALA A 23 -11.55 -13.91 2.87
CA ALA A 23 -11.54 -13.33 4.22
C ALA A 23 -10.23 -12.57 4.57
N LYS A 24 -9.65 -11.87 3.61
CA LYS A 24 -8.36 -11.14 3.77
C LYS A 24 -8.48 -9.62 3.70
N ARG A 25 -9.70 -9.07 3.73
CA ARG A 25 -9.89 -7.61 3.81
C ARG A 25 -9.16 -7.01 5.02
N GLY A 26 -8.53 -5.85 4.81
CA GLY A 26 -7.76 -5.16 5.85
C GLY A 26 -6.50 -5.90 6.30
N GLN A 27 -6.12 -7.00 5.65
CA GLN A 27 -4.87 -7.70 5.96
C GLN A 27 -3.71 -7.12 5.17
N ILE A 28 -2.55 -7.10 5.81
CA ILE A 28 -1.29 -6.71 5.20
C ILE A 28 -0.58 -7.96 4.72
N GLY A 29 -0.15 -7.94 3.47
CA GLY A 29 0.59 -9.01 2.83
C GLY A 29 1.77 -8.48 2.03
N VAL A 30 2.44 -9.40 1.35
CA VAL A 30 3.53 -9.10 0.42
C VAL A 30 3.03 -9.37 -0.99
N LEU A 31 3.13 -8.38 -1.87
CA LEU A 31 2.87 -8.57 -3.29
C LEU A 31 3.96 -9.49 -3.87
N THR A 32 3.57 -10.69 -4.31
CA THR A 32 4.50 -11.67 -4.88
C THR A 32 4.56 -11.57 -6.39
N TYR A 33 3.42 -11.26 -7.02
CA TYR A 33 3.33 -11.15 -8.48
C TYR A 33 2.18 -10.23 -8.91
N ALA A 34 2.46 -9.22 -9.73
CA ALA A 34 1.44 -8.36 -10.34
C ALA A 34 1.31 -8.71 -11.82
N ARG A 35 0.23 -9.42 -12.20
CA ARG A 35 0.02 -9.91 -13.56
C ARG A 35 -0.74 -8.92 -14.44
N SER A 36 -1.81 -8.33 -13.91
CA SER A 36 -2.74 -7.49 -14.68
C SER A 36 -3.51 -6.51 -13.78
N GLU A 37 -4.47 -5.77 -14.35
CA GLU A 37 -5.43 -4.98 -13.57
C GLU A 37 -6.31 -5.83 -12.65
N THR A 38 -6.51 -7.11 -12.97
CA THR A 38 -7.47 -7.98 -12.28
C THR A 38 -6.80 -9.03 -11.42
N GLU A 39 -5.54 -9.38 -11.70
CA GLU A 39 -4.82 -10.46 -11.03
C GLU A 39 -3.49 -9.97 -10.47
N ASN A 40 -3.46 -9.71 -9.17
CA ASN A 40 -2.27 -9.34 -8.41
C ASN A 40 -2.20 -10.19 -7.14
N TYR A 41 -1.18 -11.04 -7.05
CA TYR A 41 -1.01 -12.08 -6.06
C TYR A 41 -0.34 -11.51 -4.80
N VAL A 42 -1.00 -11.70 -3.67
CA VAL A 42 -0.58 -11.25 -2.35
C VAL A 42 -0.45 -12.45 -1.44
N ARG A 43 0.72 -12.61 -0.83
CA ARG A 43 1.01 -13.64 0.18
C ARG A 43 0.90 -13.07 1.57
N PHE A 44 0.23 -13.79 2.47
CA PHE A 44 -0.03 -13.32 3.83
C PHE A 44 0.88 -14.01 4.86
N PRO A 45 1.18 -13.35 6.00
CA PRO A 45 2.02 -13.91 7.06
C PRO A 45 1.50 -15.23 7.66
N ALA A 46 0.18 -15.39 7.74
CA ALA A 46 -0.46 -16.62 8.23
C ALA A 46 -0.40 -17.79 7.22
N GLY A 47 0.23 -17.59 6.06
CA GLY A 47 0.19 -18.50 4.94
C GLY A 47 -0.98 -18.24 3.99
N GLY A 48 -0.89 -18.86 2.80
CA GLY A 48 -1.85 -18.64 1.71
C GLY A 48 -1.47 -17.47 0.81
N GLU A 49 -1.93 -17.58 -0.44
CA GLU A 49 -1.78 -16.56 -1.48
C GLU A 49 -3.13 -16.39 -2.15
N ALA A 50 -3.53 -15.14 -2.36
CA ALA A 50 -4.77 -14.80 -3.05
C ALA A 50 -4.49 -13.68 -4.06
N PHE A 51 -5.32 -13.57 -5.09
CA PHE A 51 -5.19 -12.51 -6.08
C PHE A 51 -6.32 -11.49 -5.97
N TYR A 52 -5.96 -10.23 -6.22
CA TYR A 52 -6.88 -9.10 -6.17
C TYR A 52 -6.71 -8.20 -7.40
N PRO A 53 -7.78 -7.51 -7.82
CA PRO A 53 -7.67 -6.36 -8.71
C PRO A 53 -6.73 -5.30 -8.16
N ALA A 54 -6.07 -4.59 -9.05
CA ALA A 54 -5.07 -3.57 -8.73
C ALA A 54 -5.63 -2.47 -7.82
N ALA A 55 -6.87 -2.04 -8.08
CA ALA A 55 -7.59 -1.06 -7.27
C ALA A 55 -7.80 -1.49 -5.80
N GLN A 56 -7.71 -2.79 -5.50
CA GLN A 56 -7.94 -3.36 -4.17
C GLN A 56 -6.64 -3.66 -3.41
N VAL A 57 -5.48 -3.43 -4.04
CA VAL A 57 -4.17 -3.64 -3.45
C VAL A 57 -3.52 -2.28 -3.23
N MET A 58 -3.43 -1.89 -1.97
CA MET A 58 -3.02 -0.55 -1.56
C MET A 58 -1.57 -0.56 -1.07
N MET A 59 -0.78 0.43 -1.50
CA MET A 59 0.58 0.70 -1.04
C MET A 59 0.62 2.04 -0.32
N LEU A 60 1.66 2.26 0.48
CA LEU A 60 1.95 3.61 0.99
C LEU A 60 2.30 4.54 -0.18
N LYS A 61 1.74 5.76 -0.15
CA LYS A 61 2.20 6.85 -1.01
C LYS A 61 3.65 7.19 -0.70
N ASP A 62 4.29 7.84 -1.68
CA ASP A 62 5.62 8.37 -1.49
C ASP A 62 5.70 9.29 -0.26
N LYS A 63 6.77 9.14 0.52
CA LYS A 63 6.99 9.91 1.75
C LYS A 63 6.91 11.43 1.49
N GLN A 64 7.42 11.90 0.35
CA GLN A 64 7.42 13.31 -0.01
C GLN A 64 6.00 13.80 -0.28
N GLU A 65 5.13 12.99 -0.88
CA GLU A 65 3.72 13.34 -1.07
C GLU A 65 3.00 13.52 0.26
N ILE A 66 3.20 12.59 1.21
CA ILE A 66 2.62 12.69 2.56
C ILE A 66 3.17 13.93 3.28
N PHE A 67 4.47 14.21 3.19
CA PHE A 67 5.09 15.39 3.79
C PHE A 67 4.54 16.70 3.19
N ASN A 68 4.32 16.73 1.88
CA ASN A 68 3.75 17.89 1.19
C ASN A 68 2.30 18.13 1.65
N ASP A 69 1.48 17.08 1.81
CA ASP A 69 0.10 17.21 2.32
C ASP A 69 0.08 17.69 3.78
N LEU A 70 0.95 17.14 4.63
CA LEU A 70 1.12 17.60 6.02
C LEU A 70 1.51 19.09 6.10
N THR A 71 2.41 19.54 5.23
CA THR A 71 2.89 20.93 5.23
C THR A 71 1.84 21.90 4.69
N SER A 72 1.11 21.49 3.65
CA SER A 72 0.14 22.36 2.96
C SER A 72 -1.21 22.41 3.67
N ASN A 73 -1.66 21.28 4.20
CA ASN A 73 -3.02 21.10 4.74
C ASN A 73 -3.04 20.72 6.22
N GLY A 74 -1.89 20.59 6.89
CA GLY A 74 -1.84 20.14 8.29
C GLY A 74 -2.59 21.03 9.27
N SER A 75 -2.63 22.35 9.03
CA SER A 75 -3.33 23.32 9.91
C SER A 75 -4.85 23.21 9.87
N SER A 76 -5.43 22.62 8.82
CA SER A 76 -6.88 22.41 8.67
C SER A 76 -7.30 20.95 8.94
N MET A 77 -6.34 20.08 9.23
CA MET A 77 -6.55 18.66 9.47
C MET A 77 -6.97 18.40 10.93
N PRO A 78 -7.81 17.39 11.19
CA PRO A 78 -8.01 16.90 12.56
C PRO A 78 -6.68 16.52 13.20
N LEU A 79 -6.51 16.83 14.49
CA LEU A 79 -5.23 16.60 15.18
C LEU A 79 -4.80 15.13 15.17
N ASP A 80 -5.75 14.20 15.29
CA ASP A 80 -5.47 12.77 15.30
C ASP A 80 -5.02 12.28 13.91
N ASP A 81 -5.65 12.79 12.86
CA ASP A 81 -5.28 12.55 11.46
C ASP A 81 -3.87 13.05 11.16
N PHE A 82 -3.54 14.27 11.61
CA PHE A 82 -2.20 14.83 11.47
C PHE A 82 -1.14 13.98 12.16
N LYS A 83 -1.40 13.55 13.41
CA LYS A 83 -0.48 12.70 14.17
C LYS A 83 -0.26 11.35 13.48
N ALA A 84 -1.33 10.74 12.97
CA ALA A 84 -1.26 9.45 12.28
C ALA A 84 -0.44 9.57 10.98
N MET A 85 -0.71 10.57 10.15
CA MET A 85 0.07 10.84 8.92
C MET A 85 1.54 11.13 9.21
N TYR A 86 1.83 11.96 10.22
CA TYR A 86 3.19 12.24 10.64
C TYR A 86 3.92 10.98 11.12
N LYS A 87 3.25 10.11 11.89
CA LYS A 87 3.80 8.83 12.32
C LYS A 87 4.06 7.88 11.15
N ILE A 88 3.16 7.80 10.18
CA ILE A 88 3.36 7.04 8.94
C ILE A 88 4.61 7.53 8.21
N MET A 89 4.78 8.84 8.05
CA MET A 89 5.95 9.44 7.42
C MET A 89 7.27 9.07 8.15
N LEU A 90 7.30 9.15 9.48
CA LEU A 90 8.47 8.74 10.27
C LEU A 90 8.79 7.25 10.14
N LEU A 91 7.77 6.40 10.04
CA LEU A 91 7.94 4.96 9.84
C LEU A 91 8.46 4.64 8.43
N GLN A 92 8.02 5.38 7.42
CA GLN A 92 8.57 5.29 6.07
C GLN A 92 10.04 5.69 6.01
N ASP A 93 10.42 6.77 6.70
CA ASP A 93 11.81 7.22 6.80
C ASP A 93 12.75 6.15 7.40
N ARG A 94 12.22 5.34 8.33
CA ARG A 94 12.96 4.21 8.91
C ARG A 94 13.24 3.09 7.90
N GLY A 95 12.40 2.91 6.88
CA GLY A 95 12.60 1.97 5.76
C GLY A 95 12.58 0.47 6.06
N THR A 96 12.56 0.04 7.33
CA THR A 96 12.51 -1.40 7.68
C THR A 96 11.13 -2.01 7.39
N SER A 97 11.07 -3.30 7.02
CA SER A 97 9.80 -4.00 6.77
C SER A 97 8.82 -3.92 7.94
N GLN A 98 9.30 -4.01 9.18
CA GLN A 98 8.45 -3.86 10.37
C GLN A 98 7.85 -2.45 10.51
N ALA A 99 8.61 -1.42 10.14
CA ALA A 99 8.13 -0.05 10.16
C ALA A 99 7.08 0.20 9.07
N LEU A 100 7.33 -0.30 7.86
CA LEU A 100 6.38 -0.21 6.75
C LEU A 100 5.08 -0.99 7.04
N TYR A 101 5.19 -2.18 7.66
CA TYR A 101 4.02 -2.91 8.15
C TYR A 101 3.22 -2.08 9.17
N SER A 102 3.92 -1.48 10.14
CA SER A 102 3.28 -0.64 11.15
C SER A 102 2.61 0.60 10.54
N ALA A 103 3.21 1.19 9.49
CA ALA A 103 2.63 2.31 8.77
C ALA A 103 1.34 1.93 8.03
N LEU A 104 1.33 0.78 7.34
CA LEU A 104 0.12 0.25 6.71
C LEU A 104 -0.96 -0.10 7.73
N ALA A 105 -0.59 -0.63 8.89
CA ALA A 105 -1.54 -0.92 9.98
C ALA A 105 -2.20 0.36 10.50
N ILE A 106 -1.44 1.43 10.69
CA ILE A 106 -1.99 2.74 11.08
C ILE A 106 -2.98 3.25 10.02
N ALA A 107 -2.62 3.15 8.73
CA ALA A 107 -3.51 3.57 7.64
C ALA A 107 -4.81 2.75 7.61
N ASN A 108 -4.73 1.45 7.88
CA ASN A 108 -5.90 0.58 7.99
C ASN A 108 -6.82 0.98 9.15
N ASP A 109 -6.24 1.35 10.30
CA ASP A 109 -6.98 1.76 11.50
C ASP A 109 -7.60 3.18 11.39
N HIS A 110 -7.21 3.96 10.37
CA HIS A 110 -7.70 5.33 10.12
C HIS A 110 -8.31 5.45 8.70
N PRO A 111 -9.56 5.00 8.48
CA PRO A 111 -10.19 5.00 7.16
C PRO A 111 -10.21 6.38 6.48
N GLY A 112 -10.42 7.46 7.23
CA GLY A 112 -10.44 8.83 6.72
C GLY A 112 -9.09 9.33 6.17
N LEU A 113 -8.00 8.62 6.47
CA LEU A 113 -6.65 8.94 5.99
C LEU A 113 -6.22 8.13 4.79
N GLN A 114 -6.93 7.06 4.44
CA GLN A 114 -6.46 6.11 3.43
C GLN A 114 -6.18 6.79 2.09
N GLU A 115 -7.06 7.65 1.60
CA GLU A 115 -6.84 8.40 0.35
C GLU A 115 -5.64 9.37 0.41
N LYS A 116 -5.22 9.76 1.62
CA LYS A 116 -4.09 10.68 1.84
C LYS A 116 -2.75 9.97 1.92
N VAL A 117 -2.74 8.70 2.36
CA VAL A 117 -1.51 7.97 2.67
C VAL A 117 -1.34 6.68 1.87
N LEU A 118 -2.37 6.23 1.16
CA LEU A 118 -2.34 5.04 0.33
C LEU A 118 -2.66 5.35 -1.14
N ASP A 119 -2.04 4.58 -2.03
CA ASP A 119 -2.38 4.51 -3.44
C ASP A 119 -2.58 3.06 -3.87
N SER A 120 -3.45 2.84 -4.85
CA SER A 120 -3.57 1.53 -5.48
C SER A 120 -2.34 1.22 -6.33
N ILE A 121 -1.99 -0.05 -6.47
CA ILE A 121 -0.93 -0.44 -7.41
C ILE A 121 -1.36 -0.07 -8.84
N SER A 122 -0.56 0.73 -9.55
CA SER A 122 -0.97 1.22 -10.88
C SER A 122 -0.47 0.31 -12.02
N PRO A 123 -1.22 0.19 -13.14
CA PRO A 123 -0.75 -0.43 -14.39
C PRO A 123 0.55 0.12 -14.95
N ALA A 124 0.82 1.42 -14.76
CA ALA A 124 1.98 2.07 -15.33
C ALA A 124 3.30 1.54 -14.74
N GLN A 125 3.26 1.08 -13.49
CA GLN A 125 4.38 0.40 -12.83
C GLN A 125 4.60 -1.04 -13.37
N LYS A 126 3.70 -1.56 -14.24
CA LYS A 126 3.67 -2.95 -14.72
C LYS A 126 4.45 -3.18 -16.03
N GLN A 127 4.81 -2.13 -16.79
CA GLN A 127 5.36 -2.31 -18.14
C GLN A 127 6.80 -2.89 -18.20
N GLU A 128 7.49 -3.02 -17.07
CA GLU A 128 8.84 -3.58 -17.01
C GLU A 128 8.90 -5.04 -16.54
N LEU A 129 7.86 -5.54 -15.87
CA LEU A 129 7.82 -6.92 -15.37
C LEU A 129 7.59 -7.93 -16.50
N ALA A 130 6.78 -7.60 -17.51
CA ALA A 130 6.58 -8.49 -18.66
C ALA A 130 7.87 -8.69 -19.48
N LYS A 131 8.80 -7.72 -19.46
CA LYS A 131 10.06 -7.78 -20.22
C LYS A 131 11.16 -8.58 -19.51
N SER A 132 11.13 -8.70 -18.19
CA SER A 132 12.17 -9.42 -17.41
C SER A 132 11.98 -10.93 -17.38
N TYR A 133 10.74 -11.42 -17.54
CA TYR A 133 10.43 -12.86 -17.61
C TYR A 133 10.34 -13.42 -19.05
N SER A 134 10.64 -12.60 -20.07
CA SER A 134 10.64 -13.01 -21.48
C SER A 134 12.05 -13.39 -22.00
N ARG A 135 12.93 -13.92 -21.14
CA ARG A 135 14.25 -14.45 -21.53
C ARG A 135 14.39 -15.91 -21.16
#